data_AF-A0A948VPY3-F1
#
_entry.id   AF-A0A948VPY3-F1
#
_cell.length_a   1.000
_cell.length_b   1.000
_cell.length_c   1.000
_cell.angle_alpha   90.00
_cell.angle_beta   90.00
_cell.angle_gamma   90.00
#
_symmetry.space_group_name_H-M   'P 1'
#
loop_
_entity.id
_entity.type
_entity.pdbx_description
1 polymer ?
#
loop_
_entity_poly.entity_id
_entity_poly.type
_entity_poly.pdbx_seq_one_letter_code
_entity_poly.pdbx_strand_id
1 'polypeptide(L)'
;MTRVIFRRWPESQGGGIIALFPDIPSDHAGRFCLSFEHVGQHGGADYQGLIRITKPVRERTEELEYLKEELRGRGYNLRIMRRRGRLCSQ
;
A
#
# COMPACT_ATOMS: atom_id res chain seq x y z
N MET A 1 -5.51 3.63 -13.98
CA MET A 1 -5.20 4.35 -12.71
C MET A 1 -5.26 3.31 -11.59
N THR A 2 -4.17 3.10 -10.88
CA THR A 2 -4.01 1.99 -9.94
C THR A 2 -4.29 2.48 -8.52
N ARG A 3 -5.21 1.84 -7.78
CA ARG A 3 -5.46 2.23 -6.40
C ARG A 3 -4.31 1.75 -5.53
N VAL A 4 -3.80 2.65 -4.71
CA VAL A 4 -2.73 2.36 -3.75
C VAL A 4 -3.16 2.85 -2.37
N ILE A 5 -2.97 2.00 -1.37
CA ILE A 5 -3.24 2.31 0.03
C ILE A 5 -1.90 2.32 0.75
N PHE A 6 -1.50 3.48 1.23
CA PHE A 6 -0.33 3.59 2.09
C PHE A 6 -0.71 3.30 3.53
N ARG A 7 0.12 2.49 4.17
CA ARG A 7 0.01 2.08 5.56
C ARG A 7 1.36 2.24 6.23
N ARG A 8 1.34 2.57 7.52
CA ARG A 8 2.54 2.65 8.34
C ARG A 8 2.54 1.50 9.34
N TRP A 9 3.65 0.79 9.43
CA TRP A 9 3.88 -0.15 10.51
C TRP A 9 3.86 0.57 11.85
N PRO A 10 3.42 -0.08 12.94
CA PRO A 10 3.63 0.46 14.27
C PRO A 10 5.12 0.64 14.53
N GLU A 11 5.49 1.64 15.34
CA GLU A 11 6.90 1.91 15.68
C GLU A 11 7.60 0.71 16.31
N SER A 12 6.84 -0.12 17.05
CA SER A 12 7.32 -1.40 17.60
C SER A 12 7.76 -2.43 16.54
N GLN A 13 7.39 -2.23 15.27
CA GLN A 13 7.79 -3.05 14.12
C GLN A 13 8.69 -2.29 13.14
N GLY A 14 9.28 -1.17 13.56
CA GLY A 14 10.20 -0.36 12.75
C GLY A 14 9.56 0.87 12.10
N GLY A 15 8.24 1.02 12.14
CA GLY A 15 7.58 2.27 11.74
C GLY A 15 7.61 2.62 10.24
N GLY A 16 8.02 1.67 9.38
CA GLY A 16 8.13 1.85 7.93
C GLY A 16 6.79 2.06 7.21
N ILE A 17 6.84 2.54 5.96
CA ILE A 17 5.66 2.74 5.11
C ILE A 17 5.58 1.67 4.03
N ILE A 18 4.42 1.01 3.95
CA ILE A 18 4.10 0.01 2.94
C ILE A 18 2.97 0.51 2.03
N ALA A 19 3.13 0.32 0.72
CA ALA A 19 2.13 0.57 -0.31
C ALA A 19 1.42 -0.74 -0.69
N LEU A 20 0.09 -0.75 -0.57
CA LEU A 20 -0.74 -1.91 -0.89
C LEU A 20 -1.59 -1.64 -2.13
N PHE A 21 -1.64 -2.61 -3.03
CA PHE A 21 -2.39 -2.53 -4.29
C PHE A 21 -3.57 -3.52 -4.26
N PRO A 22 -4.74 -3.12 -3.73
CA PRO A 22 -5.88 -4.02 -3.62
C PRO A 22 -6.47 -4.47 -4.97
N ASP A 23 -6.16 -3.76 -6.07
CA ASP A 23 -6.56 -4.14 -7.42
C ASP A 23 -5.68 -5.22 -8.06
N ILE A 24 -4.48 -5.44 -7.51
CA ILE A 24 -3.50 -6.32 -8.11
C ILE A 24 -3.34 -7.53 -7.20
N PRO A 25 -3.95 -8.68 -7.53
CA PRO A 25 -3.71 -9.90 -6.78
C PRO A 25 -2.27 -10.37 -7.00
N SER A 26 -1.62 -10.76 -5.91
CA SER A 26 -0.27 -11.37 -5.97
C SER A 26 -0.33 -12.90 -6.03
N ASP A 27 -1.51 -13.49 -5.87
CA ASP A 27 -1.73 -14.94 -5.88
C ASP A 27 -3.02 -15.28 -6.66
N HIS A 28 -3.06 -16.48 -7.23
CA HIS A 28 -4.16 -16.97 -8.06
C HIS A 28 -5.48 -17.11 -7.27
N ALA A 29 -5.42 -17.26 -5.94
CA ALA A 29 -6.59 -17.30 -5.07
C ALA A 29 -7.09 -15.90 -4.65
N GLY A 30 -6.39 -14.82 -5.03
CA GLY A 30 -6.78 -13.44 -4.69
C GLY A 30 -6.74 -13.11 -3.19
N ARG A 31 -6.12 -13.96 -2.36
CA ARG A 31 -5.98 -13.73 -0.91
C ARG A 31 -4.92 -12.68 -0.60
N PHE A 32 -3.83 -12.70 -1.37
CA PHE A 32 -2.71 -11.79 -1.22
C PHE A 32 -2.78 -10.69 -2.28
N CYS A 33 -2.58 -9.45 -1.87
CA CYS A 33 -2.45 -8.33 -2.78
C CYS A 33 -0.98 -7.99 -2.98
N LEU A 34 -0.67 -7.36 -4.11
CA LEU A 34 0.66 -6.83 -4.33
C LEU A 34 0.97 -5.78 -3.27
N SER A 35 2.14 -5.89 -2.66
CA SER A 35 2.65 -4.93 -1.70
C SER A 35 4.06 -4.50 -2.07
N PHE A 36 4.34 -3.24 -1.82
CA PHE A 36 5.61 -2.62 -2.10
C PHE A 36 6.02 -1.77 -0.91
N GLU A 37 7.12 -2.14 -0.28
CA GLU A 37 7.85 -1.33 0.68
C GLU A 37 9.15 -0.85 0.01
N HIS A 38 9.75 0.24 0.51
CA HIS A 38 10.94 0.87 -0.09
C HIS A 38 11.98 -0.14 -0.60
N VAL A 39 12.61 0.22 -1.72
CA VAL A 39 13.64 -0.51 -2.49
C VAL A 39 13.95 -1.94 -2.00
N GLY A 40 13.29 -2.93 -2.60
CA GLY A 40 13.68 -4.35 -2.52
C GLY A 40 12.62 -5.26 -1.90
N GLN A 41 11.70 -4.73 -1.10
CA GLN A 41 10.68 -5.51 -0.41
C GLN A 41 9.36 -5.50 -1.20
N HIS A 42 9.36 -6.23 -2.32
CA HIS A 42 8.18 -6.45 -3.16
C HIS A 42 7.70 -7.89 -2.98
N GLY A 43 6.46 -8.05 -2.52
CA GLY A 43 5.87 -9.38 -2.37
C GLY A 43 4.35 -9.36 -2.23
N GLY A 44 3.78 -10.56 -2.22
CA GLY A 44 2.39 -10.75 -1.85
C GLY A 44 2.21 -10.54 -0.35
N ALA A 45 1.27 -9.67 0.02
CA ALA A 45 0.94 -9.46 1.43
C ALA A 45 -0.54 -9.68 1.72
N ASP A 46 -0.81 -10.18 2.92
CA ASP A 46 -2.16 -10.41 3.40
C ASP A 46 -2.82 -9.07 3.72
N TYR A 47 -3.68 -8.62 2.82
CA TYR A 47 -4.31 -7.31 2.92
C TYR A 47 -5.11 -7.16 4.22
N GLN A 48 -5.83 -8.21 4.64
CA GLN A 48 -6.69 -8.14 5.82
C GLN A 48 -5.89 -8.06 7.11
N GLY A 49 -4.86 -8.90 7.27
CA GLY A 49 -3.94 -8.91 8.39
C GLY A 49 -3.16 -7.61 8.48
N LEU A 50 -2.61 -7.13 7.36
CA LEU A 50 -1.91 -5.84 7.32
C LEU A 50 -2.80 -4.68 7.75
N ILE A 51 -4.04 -4.61 7.27
CA ILE A 51 -4.96 -3.53 7.66
C ILE A 51 -5.30 -3.56 9.16
N ARG A 52 -5.25 -4.74 9.81
CA ARG A 52 -5.48 -4.87 11.26
C ARG A 52 -4.28 -4.43 12.10
N ILE A 53 -3.06 -4.67 11.63
CA ILE A 53 -1.83 -4.39 12.41
C ILE A 53 -1.21 -3.03 12.08
N THR A 54 -1.40 -2.54 10.85
CA THR A 54 -0.84 -1.26 10.39
C THR A 54 -1.83 -0.12 10.55
N LYS A 55 -1.30 1.11 10.64
CA LYS A 55 -2.10 2.32 10.75
C LYS A 55 -2.17 3.05 9.40
N PRO A 56 -3.30 3.73 9.09
CA PRO A 56 -3.36 4.60 7.92
C PRO A 56 -2.30 5.70 8.04
N VAL A 57 -1.56 5.94 6.96
CA VAL A 57 -0.66 7.10 6.87
C VAL A 57 -1.53 8.36 6.79
N ARG A 58 -1.66 9.07 7.91
CA ARG A 58 -2.41 10.33 8.00
C ARG A 58 -1.55 11.52 7.62
N GLU A 59 -0.28 11.46 7.98
CA GLU A 59 0.69 12.54 7.81
C GLU A 59 1.41 12.40 6.46
N ARG A 60 1.64 13.54 5.81
CA ARG A 60 2.46 13.57 4.60
C ARG A 60 3.92 13.60 5.06
N THR A 61 4.54 12.42 5.09
CA THR A 61 5.96 12.26 5.42
C THR A 61 6.80 12.29 4.15
N GLU A 62 8.06 12.70 4.24
CA GLU A 62 9.01 12.67 3.11
C GLU A 62 9.14 11.26 2.52
N GLU A 63 9.21 10.24 3.38
CA GLU A 63 9.15 8.81 3.03
C GLU A 63 7.98 8.46 2.09
N LEU A 64 6.79 9.00 2.37
CA LEU A 64 5.59 8.76 1.58
C LEU A 64 5.70 9.42 0.20
N GLU A 65 6.26 10.62 0.14
CA GLU A 65 6.46 11.35 -1.13
C GLU A 65 7.51 10.66 -1.99
N TYR A 66 8.66 10.29 -1.41
CA TYR A 66 9.70 9.54 -2.09
C TYR A 66 9.15 8.23 -2.69
N LEU A 67 8.38 7.46 -1.91
CA LEU A 67 7.78 6.21 -2.37
C LEU A 67 6.78 6.44 -3.53
N LYS A 68 6.03 7.55 -3.50
CA LYS A 68 5.14 7.92 -4.62
C LYS A 68 5.93 8.29 -5.86
N GLU A 69 7.03 9.02 -5.70
CA GLU A 69 7.90 9.40 -6.81
C GLU A 69 8.56 8.18 -7.44
N GLU A 70 9.04 7.22 -6.64
CA GLU A 70 9.56 5.95 -7.13
C GLU A 70 8.50 5.16 -7.93
N LEU A 71 7.29 5.06 -7.41
CA LEU A 71 6.20 4.36 -8.10
C LEU A 71 5.78 5.10 -9.39
N ARG A 72 5.77 6.43 -9.37
CA ARG A 72 5.52 7.25 -10.57
C ARG A 72 6.64 7.11 -11.61
N GLY A 73 7.90 7.09 -11.17
CA GLY A 73 9.06 6.88 -12.03
C GLY A 73 9.06 5.51 -12.71
N ARG A 74 8.50 4.49 -12.03
CA ARG A 74 8.22 3.17 -12.61
C ARG A 74 7.04 3.14 -13.61
N GLY A 75 6.32 4.24 -13.79
CA GLY A 75 5.18 4.35 -14.70
C GLY A 75 3.81 4.04 -14.08
N TYR A 76 3.72 3.86 -12.76
CA TYR A 76 2.43 3.63 -12.10
C TYR A 76 1.63 4.93 -11.94
N ASN A 77 0.41 4.93 -12.49
CA ASN A 77 -0.57 6.00 -12.27
C ASN A 77 -1.30 5.81 -10.94
N LEU A 78 -0.69 6.25 -9.84
CA LEU A 78 -1.17 6.03 -8.48
C LEU A 78 -2.42 6.86 -8.12
N ARG A 79 -3.44 6.18 -7.59
CA ARG A 79 -4.59 6.78 -6.91
C ARG A 79 -4.51 6.48 -5.41
N ILE A 80 -4.09 7.48 -4.64
CA ILE A 80 -3.90 7.37 -3.19
C ILE A 80 -5.25 7.21 -2.50
N MET A 81 -5.45 6.11 -1.78
CA MET A 81 -6.64 5.86 -0.97
C MET A 81 -6.31 5.86 0.53
N ARG A 82 -6.92 6.79 1.29
CA ARG A 82 -6.71 6.94 2.74
C ARG A 82 -7.59 6.02 3.60
N ARG A 83 -8.70 5.51 3.06
CA ARG A 83 -9.60 4.54 3.71
C ARG A 83 -9.71 3.30 2.83
N ARG A 84 -10.19 2.19 3.40
CA ARG A 84 -10.97 1.19 2.63
C ARG A 84 -11.88 2.02 1.76
N GLY A 85 -11.61 2.10 0.46
CA GLY A 85 -12.58 2.69 -0.45
C GLY A 85 -13.87 1.96 -0.14
N ARG A 86 -14.91 2.68 0.29
CA ARG A 86 -16.25 2.13 0.07
C ARG A 86 -16.22 1.73 -1.39
N LEU A 87 -16.39 0.45 -1.67
CA LEU A 87 -16.99 0.05 -2.93
C LEU A 87 -18.23 0.92 -3.04
N CYS A 88 -18.14 2.00 -3.83
CA CYS A 88 -19.32 2.61 -4.39
C CYS A 88 -19.83 1.55 -5.34
N SER A 89 -20.85 0.84 -4.87
CA SER A 89 -21.82 0.14 -5.69
C SER A 89 -22.21 1.07 -6.84
N GLN A 90 -21.98 0.62 -8.06
CA GLN A 90 -22.80 0.92 -9.22
C GLN A 90 -22.92 -0.37 -10.02
#